data_AF-A0ABD7A2K9-F1
#
_entry.id   AF-A0ABD7A2K9-F1
#
_cell.length_a   1.000
_cell.length_b   1.000
_cell.length_c   1.000
_cell.angle_alpha   90.00
_cell.angle_beta   90.00
_cell.angle_gamma   90.00
#
_symmetry.space_group_name_H-M   'P 1'
#
loop_
_entity.id
_entity.type
_entity.pdbx_description
1 polymer ?
#
loop_
_entity_poly.entity_id
_entity_poly.type
_entity_poly.pdbx_seq_one_letter_code
_entity_poly.pdbx_strand_id
1 'polypeptide(L)'
;MVKSIFLQDGEEIFVDDEDYERVNQYIWTKSYVDNVRRIHTNPLNVSLSGFVLENGFQKIKNNDFTKNNITSIGYQQRWARPTRNTSSIYKGVYLNRKTKKWSAVIKIDSKSKYLGSFVDEWEAAKAYNSAVDKYWDGQGYKNHKNQNDSIFEYEYKTYKDQKRRRRGKSKFKGVYLTQSGYVAQITYKRKTYHIGWSKNIYETALMFNKINFYLHGSDVILNDVPMTDELKEFINNWEVPDKIKALKEGAEND
;
A
#
# COMPACT_ATOMS: atom_id res chain seq x y z
N MET A 1 -11.53 -12.67 -7.97
CA MET A 1 -11.42 -11.26 -8.43
C MET A 1 -10.66 -10.47 -7.38
N VAL A 2 -9.97 -9.39 -7.75
CA VAL A 2 -9.21 -8.54 -6.82
C VAL A 2 -10.00 -7.27 -6.55
N LYS A 3 -10.01 -6.81 -5.30
CA LYS A 3 -10.67 -5.58 -4.86
C LYS A 3 -9.69 -4.62 -4.20
N SER A 4 -9.93 -3.34 -4.41
CA SER A 4 -9.14 -2.26 -3.83
C SER A 4 -9.68 -1.85 -2.47
N ILE A 5 -8.78 -1.70 -1.51
CA ILE A 5 -9.03 -1.08 -0.20
C ILE A 5 -8.06 0.08 -0.06
N PHE A 6 -8.54 1.19 0.49
CA PHE A 6 -7.70 2.37 0.68
C PHE A 6 -7.40 2.56 2.16
N LEU A 7 -6.11 2.66 2.48
CA LEU A 7 -5.61 2.99 3.80
C LEU A 7 -6.04 4.40 4.21
N GLN A 8 -5.82 4.74 5.48
CA GLN A 8 -6.17 6.07 5.97
C GLN A 8 -5.59 7.18 5.10
N ASP A 9 -4.30 7.13 4.79
CA ASP A 9 -3.62 8.13 3.95
C ASP A 9 -3.85 7.93 2.45
N GLY A 10 -4.90 7.22 2.07
CA GLY A 10 -5.26 7.04 0.68
C GLY A 10 -4.32 6.14 -0.10
N GLU A 11 -3.42 5.41 0.53
CA GLU A 11 -2.68 4.40 -0.20
C GLU A 11 -3.61 3.23 -0.58
N GLU A 12 -3.58 2.81 -1.85
CA GLU A 12 -4.35 1.67 -2.34
C GLU A 12 -3.64 0.35 -2.04
N ILE A 13 -4.41 -0.61 -1.54
CA ILE A 13 -4.00 -2.00 -1.33
C ILE A 13 -5.02 -2.95 -1.97
N PHE A 14 -4.58 -4.14 -2.31
CA PHE A 14 -5.38 -5.13 -3.03
C PHE A 14 -5.65 -6.34 -2.15
N VAL A 15 -6.87 -6.84 -2.15
CA VAL A 15 -7.28 -8.07 -1.46
C VAL A 15 -8.15 -8.92 -2.39
N ASP A 16 -8.29 -10.20 -2.08
CA ASP A 16 -9.27 -11.04 -2.78
C ASP A 16 -10.70 -10.58 -2.47
N ASP A 17 -11.58 -10.72 -3.46
CA ASP A 17 -13.01 -10.39 -3.36
C ASP A 17 -13.70 -11.10 -2.18
N GLU A 18 -13.34 -12.36 -1.92
CA GLU A 18 -13.85 -13.14 -0.78
C GLU A 18 -13.46 -12.55 0.59
N ASP A 19 -12.35 -11.81 0.66
CA ASP A 19 -11.87 -11.18 1.88
C ASP A 19 -12.26 -9.70 1.98
N TYR A 20 -12.78 -9.12 0.89
CA TYR A 20 -13.08 -7.70 0.80
C TYR A 20 -14.03 -7.24 1.91
N GLU A 21 -15.19 -7.89 2.06
CA GLU A 21 -16.22 -7.44 3.01
C GLU A 21 -15.70 -7.41 4.45
N ARG A 22 -15.00 -8.46 4.89
CA ARG A 22 -14.44 -8.53 6.24
C ARG A 22 -13.27 -7.57 6.44
N VAL A 23 -12.39 -7.38 5.45
CA VAL A 23 -11.26 -6.44 5.56
C VAL A 23 -11.78 -5.00 5.57
N ASN A 24 -12.79 -4.69 4.76
CA ASN A 24 -13.38 -3.36 4.62
C ASN A 24 -14.24 -2.92 5.83
N GLN A 25 -14.49 -3.80 6.81
CA GLN A 25 -15.09 -3.40 8.08
C GLN A 25 -14.14 -2.57 8.95
N TYR A 26 -12.84 -2.69 8.73
CA TYR A 26 -11.82 -2.08 9.58
C TYR A 26 -11.09 -0.93 8.89
N ILE A 27 -10.57 -0.04 9.72
CA ILE A 27 -9.68 1.02 9.28
C ILE A 27 -8.25 0.49 9.36
N TRP A 28 -7.55 0.50 8.23
CA TRP A 28 -6.17 0.05 8.13
C TRP A 28 -5.21 1.24 8.10
N THR A 29 -4.18 1.16 8.92
CA THR A 29 -3.11 2.15 9.04
C THR A 29 -1.77 1.51 8.75
N LYS A 30 -0.87 2.29 8.16
CA LYS A 30 0.52 1.88 7.98
C LYS A 30 1.40 2.45 9.07
N SER A 31 2.34 1.64 9.51
CA SER A 31 3.46 2.05 10.36
C SER A 31 4.75 1.48 9.81
N TYR A 32 5.86 2.06 10.26
CA TYR A 32 7.19 1.58 9.96
C TYR A 32 7.86 1.19 11.28
N VAL A 33 8.39 -0.03 11.32
CA VAL A 33 9.32 -0.46 12.36
C VAL A 33 10.63 -0.69 11.63
N ASP A 34 11.64 0.12 11.93
CA ASP A 34 12.85 0.26 11.12
C ASP A 34 12.50 0.52 9.65
N ASN A 35 12.97 -0.33 8.73
CA ASN A 35 12.68 -0.28 7.30
C ASN A 35 11.55 -1.24 6.88
N VAL A 36 10.75 -1.73 7.84
CA VAL A 36 9.67 -2.68 7.56
C VAL A 36 8.32 -1.99 7.67
N ARG A 37 7.65 -1.84 6.52
CA ARG A 37 6.25 -1.38 6.46
C ARG A 37 5.33 -2.46 6.99
N ARG A 38 4.39 -2.06 7.86
CA ARG A 38 3.33 -2.92 8.39
C ARG A 38 1.99 -2.25 8.19
N ILE A 39 1.03 -2.99 7.65
CA ILE A 39 -0.38 -2.59 7.61
C ILE A 39 -1.09 -3.30 8.75
N HIS A 40 -1.73 -2.54 9.61
CA HIS A 40 -2.39 -3.05 10.82
C HIS A 40 -3.68 -2.30 11.10
N THR A 41 -4.51 -2.87 11.97
CA THR A 41 -5.71 -2.22 12.47
C THR A 41 -5.73 -2.25 13.99
N ASN A 42 -5.95 -1.08 14.60
CA ASN A 42 -5.91 -0.92 16.06
C ASN A 42 -7.04 -1.65 16.82
N PRO A 43 -8.31 -1.68 16.35
CA PRO A 43 -9.40 -2.33 17.08
C PRO A 43 -9.16 -3.82 17.38
N LEU A 44 -8.42 -4.51 16.51
CA LEU A 44 -8.09 -5.93 16.68
C LEU A 44 -6.62 -6.17 17.04
N ASN A 45 -5.76 -5.14 16.92
CA ASN A 45 -4.31 -5.26 17.05
C ASN A 45 -3.70 -6.36 16.16
N VAL A 46 -4.15 -6.45 14.91
CA VAL A 46 -3.66 -7.44 13.93
C VAL A 46 -3.04 -6.77 12.71
N SER A 47 -2.09 -7.47 12.10
CA SER A 47 -1.57 -7.11 10.77
C SER A 47 -2.56 -7.53 9.68
N LEU A 48 -2.55 -6.84 8.53
CA LEU A 48 -3.42 -7.19 7.41
C LEU A 48 -3.09 -8.58 6.86
N SER A 49 -1.81 -8.92 6.75
CA SER A 49 -1.44 -10.25 6.27
C SER A 49 -1.91 -11.36 7.21
N GLY A 50 -1.81 -11.14 8.52
CA GLY A 50 -2.30 -12.06 9.55
C GLY A 50 -3.83 -12.11 9.66
N PHE A 51 -4.52 -11.04 9.28
CA PHE A 51 -5.97 -11.00 9.19
C PHE A 51 -6.45 -11.74 7.94
N VAL A 52 -5.77 -11.58 6.80
CA VAL A 52 -6.12 -12.28 5.56
C VAL A 52 -5.92 -13.79 5.72
N LEU A 53 -4.76 -14.20 6.23
CA LEU A 53 -4.42 -15.58 6.52
C LEU A 53 -3.80 -15.67 7.91
N GLU A 54 -4.26 -16.59 8.74
CA GLU A 54 -3.69 -16.78 10.08
C GLU A 54 -2.17 -17.05 10.00
N ASN A 55 -1.39 -16.34 10.81
CA ASN A 55 0.08 -16.34 10.76
C ASN A 55 0.69 -15.97 9.39
N GLY A 56 -0.11 -15.35 8.52
CA GLY A 56 0.24 -15.02 7.16
C GLY A 56 1.24 -13.86 7.05
N PHE A 57 2.17 -14.02 6.10
CA PHE A 57 3.10 -12.98 5.68
C PHE A 57 3.19 -12.93 4.16
N GLN A 58 3.51 -11.76 3.63
CA GLN A 58 3.67 -11.59 2.18
C GLN A 58 4.95 -12.26 1.65
N LYS A 59 4.83 -12.93 0.50
CA LYS A 59 5.90 -13.45 -0.37
C LYS A 59 6.70 -12.31 -1.00
N ILE A 60 5.99 -11.31 -1.53
CA ILE A 60 6.53 -10.08 -2.13
C ILE A 60 6.03 -8.89 -1.31
N LYS A 61 6.94 -8.05 -0.82
CA LYS A 61 6.58 -6.87 -0.01
C LYS A 61 6.10 -5.73 -0.89
N ASN A 62 4.78 -5.58 -1.03
CA ASN A 62 4.12 -4.56 -1.83
C ASN A 62 2.69 -4.31 -1.29
N ASN A 63 1.81 -3.73 -2.11
CA ASN A 63 0.40 -3.47 -1.78
C ASN A 63 -0.56 -4.59 -2.14
N ASP A 64 -0.06 -5.73 -2.61
CA ASP A 64 -0.85 -6.92 -2.88
C ASP A 64 -0.98 -7.76 -1.60
N PHE A 65 -2.17 -7.76 -1.00
CA PHE A 65 -2.56 -8.58 0.14
C PHE A 65 -3.56 -9.68 -0.26
N THR A 66 -3.54 -10.11 -1.52
CA THR A 66 -4.26 -11.32 -1.97
C THR A 66 -3.57 -12.58 -1.43
N LYS A 67 -4.31 -13.69 -1.39
CA LYS A 67 -3.84 -15.03 -1.02
C LYS A 67 -2.76 -15.55 -1.98
N ASN A 68 -2.66 -15.03 -3.20
CA ASN A 68 -1.55 -15.35 -4.09
C ASN A 68 -0.21 -14.83 -3.55
N ASN A 69 -0.22 -13.65 -2.91
CA ASN A 69 0.96 -13.04 -2.32
C ASN A 69 1.12 -13.32 -0.82
N ILE A 70 0.11 -13.84 -0.12
CA ILE A 70 0.19 -14.19 1.30
C ILE A 70 0.42 -15.69 1.48
N THR A 71 1.27 -16.06 2.42
CA THR A 71 1.48 -17.47 2.81
C THR A 71 1.77 -17.56 4.30
N SER A 72 1.40 -18.70 4.89
CA SER A 72 1.81 -19.12 6.23
C SER A 72 2.81 -20.28 6.18
N ILE A 73 3.22 -20.71 4.96
CA ILE A 73 4.11 -21.85 4.76
C ILE A 73 5.56 -21.44 5.08
N GLY A 74 6.16 -22.15 6.03
CA GLY A 74 7.53 -21.94 6.45
C GLY A 74 7.73 -20.64 7.21
N TYR A 75 8.90 -20.03 7.07
CA TYR A 75 9.28 -18.81 7.81
C TYR A 75 9.31 -17.60 6.89
N GLN A 76 8.88 -16.43 7.39
CA GLN A 76 8.91 -15.15 6.67
C GLN A 76 10.29 -14.83 6.06
N GLN A 77 11.36 -15.29 6.70
CA GLN A 77 12.75 -15.05 6.34
C GLN A 77 13.13 -15.73 5.01
N ARG A 78 12.42 -16.79 4.61
CA ARG A 78 12.55 -17.43 3.29
C ARG A 78 12.20 -16.45 2.18
N TRP A 79 11.19 -15.62 2.41
CA TRP A 79 10.64 -14.63 1.48
C TRP A 79 11.21 -13.22 1.66
N ALA A 80 12.04 -13.02 2.68
CA ALA A 80 12.71 -11.74 2.88
C ALA A 80 13.63 -11.44 1.69
N ARG A 81 13.65 -10.18 1.26
CA ARG A 81 14.57 -9.70 0.23
C ARG A 81 16.05 -9.78 0.69
N PRO A 82 17.02 -9.58 -0.23
CA PRO A 82 18.44 -9.46 0.13
C PRO A 82 18.67 -8.34 1.16
N THR A 83 19.68 -8.51 2.02
CA THR A 83 20.03 -7.51 3.03
C THR A 83 20.78 -6.34 2.40
N ARG A 84 20.43 -5.11 2.79
CA ARG A 84 21.10 -3.87 2.38
C ARG A 84 22.56 -3.81 2.84
N ASN A 85 23.37 -3.05 2.12
CA ASN A 85 24.76 -2.73 2.46
C ASN A 85 25.64 -3.97 2.67
N THR A 86 25.34 -5.05 1.96
CA THR A 86 26.18 -6.25 1.94
C THR A 86 27.03 -6.27 0.68
N SER A 87 27.98 -7.21 0.61
CA SER A 87 28.85 -7.36 -0.56
C SER A 87 28.12 -7.81 -1.82
N SER A 88 26.88 -8.30 -1.72
CA SER A 88 26.12 -8.85 -2.84
C SER A 88 24.74 -8.21 -2.92
N ILE A 89 24.23 -8.08 -4.15
CA ILE A 89 22.85 -7.69 -4.37
C ILE A 89 21.88 -8.87 -4.21
N TYR A 90 22.39 -10.11 -4.21
CA TYR A 90 21.60 -11.33 -4.16
C TYR A 90 21.46 -11.88 -2.74
N LYS A 91 20.29 -12.43 -2.44
CA LYS A 91 19.98 -13.07 -1.15
C LYS A 91 20.85 -14.32 -0.99
N GLY A 92 21.45 -14.44 0.19
CA GLY A 92 22.25 -15.62 0.56
C GLY A 92 23.62 -15.67 -0.10
N VAL A 93 24.04 -14.62 -0.81
CA VAL A 93 25.33 -14.53 -1.48
C VAL A 93 26.22 -13.50 -0.78
N TYR A 94 27.51 -13.79 -0.66
CA TYR A 94 28.48 -12.85 -0.14
C TYR A 94 29.87 -13.07 -0.75
N LEU A 95 30.67 -12.01 -0.81
CA LEU A 95 32.06 -12.08 -1.27
C LEU A 95 32.96 -12.53 -0.12
N ASN A 96 33.59 -13.70 -0.25
CA ASN A 96 34.62 -14.12 0.69
C ASN A 96 35.91 -13.34 0.41
N ARG A 97 36.28 -12.44 1.32
CA ARG A 97 37.45 -11.57 1.15
C ARG A 97 38.79 -12.30 1.07
N LYS A 98 38.90 -13.48 1.70
CA LYS A 98 40.13 -14.29 1.72
C LYS A 98 40.35 -15.02 0.39
N THR A 99 39.30 -15.68 -0.10
CA THR A 99 39.38 -16.48 -1.33
C THR A 99 39.06 -15.68 -2.59
N LYS A 100 38.51 -14.46 -2.45
CA LYS A 100 37.99 -13.60 -3.52
C LYS A 100 36.93 -14.29 -4.39
N LYS A 101 36.20 -15.26 -3.80
CA LYS A 101 35.10 -15.99 -4.45
C LYS A 101 33.75 -15.63 -3.84
N TRP A 102 32.72 -15.63 -4.66
CA TRP A 102 31.32 -15.48 -4.23
C TRP A 102 30.83 -16.76 -3.59
N SER A 103 30.33 -16.69 -2.37
CA SER A 103 29.87 -17.86 -1.63
C SER A 103 28.36 -17.78 -1.43
N ALA A 104 27.68 -18.90 -1.56
CA ALA A 104 26.24 -19.01 -1.37
C ALA A 104 25.90 -19.82 -0.12
N VAL A 105 24.90 -19.37 0.63
CA VAL A 105 24.39 -20.03 1.84
C VAL A 105 22.87 -19.96 1.92
N ILE A 106 22.26 -20.99 2.48
CA ILE A 106 20.83 -21.03 2.81
C ILE A 106 20.64 -21.44 4.27
N LYS A 107 19.62 -20.91 4.95
CA LYS A 107 19.34 -21.23 6.36
C LYS A 107 18.22 -22.26 6.47
N ILE A 108 18.53 -23.49 6.87
CA ILE A 108 17.57 -24.59 7.02
C ILE A 108 17.54 -24.96 8.50
N ASP A 109 16.34 -25.01 9.09
CA ASP A 109 16.15 -25.33 10.52
C ASP A 109 17.10 -24.57 11.45
N SER A 110 17.19 -23.27 11.20
CA SER A 110 18.07 -22.34 11.89
C SER A 110 19.58 -22.51 11.68
N LYS A 111 20.02 -23.49 10.88
CA LYS A 111 21.43 -23.74 10.56
C LYS A 111 21.78 -23.25 9.16
N SER A 112 22.93 -22.59 9.03
CA SER A 112 23.45 -22.17 7.72
C SER A 112 24.06 -23.36 6.99
N LYS A 113 23.59 -23.63 5.77
CA LYS A 113 24.14 -24.61 4.85
C LYS A 113 24.90 -23.90 3.75
N TYR A 114 26.18 -24.22 3.61
CA TYR A 114 27.02 -23.75 2.52
C TYR A 114 26.65 -24.46 1.21
N LEU A 115 26.55 -23.68 0.14
CA LEU A 115 26.09 -24.14 -1.18
C LEU A 115 27.21 -24.13 -2.23
N GLY A 116 28.37 -23.56 -1.90
CA GLY A 116 29.52 -23.51 -2.80
C GLY A 116 30.17 -22.13 -2.87
N SER A 117 31.31 -22.07 -3.55
CA SER A 117 32.04 -20.84 -3.88
C SER A 117 32.29 -20.78 -5.38
N PHE A 118 32.04 -19.62 -5.95
CA PHE A 118 31.93 -19.36 -7.38
C PHE A 118 32.79 -18.15 -7.76
N VAL A 119 33.21 -18.11 -9.02
CA VAL A 119 33.95 -16.96 -9.58
C VAL A 119 33.01 -15.80 -9.87
N ASP A 120 31.79 -16.11 -10.31
CA ASP A 120 30.76 -15.14 -10.65
C ASP A 120 29.67 -15.06 -9.55
N GLU A 121 29.17 -13.86 -9.31
CA GLU A 121 28.18 -13.57 -8.27
C GLU A 121 26.82 -14.21 -8.59
N TRP A 122 26.42 -14.17 -9.87
CA TRP A 122 25.16 -14.72 -10.33
C TRP A 122 25.16 -16.25 -10.31
N GLU A 123 26.28 -16.92 -10.56
CA GLU A 123 26.42 -18.37 -10.34
C GLU A 123 26.14 -18.76 -8.87
N ALA A 124 26.65 -17.99 -7.91
CA ALA A 124 26.34 -18.18 -6.50
C ALA A 124 24.84 -17.97 -6.21
N ALA A 125 24.22 -16.96 -6.83
CA ALA A 125 22.78 -16.70 -6.71
C ALA A 125 21.92 -17.82 -7.32
N LYS A 126 22.35 -18.44 -8.43
CA LYS A 126 21.69 -19.63 -9.00
C LYS A 126 21.78 -20.84 -8.08
N ALA A 127 22.91 -21.04 -7.40
CA ALA A 127 23.04 -22.08 -6.38
C ALA A 127 22.07 -21.84 -5.21
N TYR A 128 21.90 -20.59 -4.77
CA TYR A 128 20.86 -20.22 -3.80
C TYR A 128 19.46 -20.55 -4.31
N ASN A 129 19.10 -20.13 -5.53
CA ASN A 129 17.80 -20.42 -6.12
C ASN A 129 17.54 -21.93 -6.19
N SER A 130 18.52 -22.73 -6.64
CA SER A 130 18.40 -24.19 -6.70
C SER A 130 18.18 -24.80 -5.31
N ALA A 131 18.79 -24.23 -4.28
CA ALA A 131 18.58 -24.64 -2.90
C ALA A 131 17.16 -24.31 -2.39
N VAL A 132 16.56 -23.20 -2.83
CA VAL A 132 15.15 -22.89 -2.54
C VAL A 132 14.22 -23.95 -3.13
N ASP A 133 14.47 -24.42 -4.36
CA ASP A 133 13.68 -25.51 -4.95
C ASP A 133 13.87 -26.81 -4.17
N LYS A 134 15.13 -27.16 -3.89
CA LYS A 134 15.47 -28.44 -3.27
C LYS A 134 15.03 -28.56 -1.81
N TYR A 135 15.15 -27.50 -1.02
CA TYR A 135 14.95 -27.57 0.43
C TYR A 135 13.66 -26.93 0.90
N TRP A 136 13.04 -26.07 0.09
CA TRP A 136 11.79 -25.37 0.43
C TRP A 136 10.69 -25.56 -0.61
N ASP A 137 10.83 -26.48 -1.57
CA ASP A 137 9.82 -26.75 -2.61
C ASP A 137 9.39 -25.47 -3.36
N GLY A 138 10.36 -24.60 -3.64
CA GLY A 138 10.12 -23.31 -4.29
C GLY A 138 9.50 -22.23 -3.38
N GLN A 139 9.21 -22.54 -2.11
CA GLN A 139 8.60 -21.63 -1.14
C GLN A 139 9.65 -20.70 -0.50
N GLY A 140 10.22 -19.81 -1.32
CA GLY A 140 11.14 -18.77 -0.87
C GLY A 140 11.48 -17.77 -1.96
N TYR A 141 12.17 -16.70 -1.56
CA TYR A 141 12.64 -15.67 -2.46
C TYR A 141 13.62 -16.23 -3.49
N LYS A 142 13.47 -15.82 -4.76
CA LYS A 142 14.36 -16.15 -5.87
C LYS A 142 15.08 -14.91 -6.37
N ASN A 143 16.39 -15.02 -6.50
CA ASN A 143 17.22 -13.98 -7.10
C ASN A 143 16.99 -13.93 -8.62
N HIS A 144 17.05 -12.73 -9.23
CA HIS A 144 16.98 -12.53 -10.68
C HIS A 144 18.22 -11.78 -11.18
N LYS A 145 18.74 -12.17 -12.34
CA LYS A 145 19.99 -11.60 -12.88
C LYS A 145 19.85 -10.09 -13.09
N ASN A 146 20.85 -9.32 -12.64
CA ASN A 146 20.92 -7.86 -12.75
C ASN A 146 19.81 -7.10 -12.01
N GLN A 147 19.07 -7.74 -11.11
CA GLN A 147 18.07 -7.09 -10.27
C GLN A 147 18.62 -6.85 -8.86
N ASN A 148 18.75 -5.58 -8.48
CA ASN A 148 19.20 -5.20 -7.14
C ASN A 148 18.03 -5.00 -6.18
N ASP A 149 17.45 -6.11 -5.75
CA ASP A 149 16.39 -6.10 -4.75
C ASP A 149 16.90 -5.77 -3.35
N SER A 150 18.20 -5.52 -3.12
CA SER A 150 18.67 -5.02 -1.82
C SER A 150 18.30 -3.53 -1.64
N ILE A 151 18.19 -2.79 -2.73
CA ILE A 151 17.69 -1.41 -2.73
C ILE A 151 16.16 -1.51 -2.80
N PHE A 152 15.46 -0.79 -1.91
CA PHE A 152 14.00 -0.73 -1.98
C PHE A 152 13.62 0.72 -2.21
N GLU A 153 13.14 1.01 -3.41
CA GLU A 153 12.21 2.11 -3.61
C GLU A 153 10.83 1.62 -3.18
N TYR A 154 10.12 2.45 -2.43
CA TYR A 154 8.75 2.16 -2.06
C TYR A 154 7.87 2.46 -3.27
N GLU A 155 7.45 1.42 -4.00
CA GLU A 155 6.55 1.51 -5.17
C GLU A 155 5.10 1.84 -4.80
N TYR A 156 4.89 2.61 -3.73
CA TYR A 156 3.54 2.96 -3.30
C TYR A 156 3.40 4.46 -3.03
N LYS A 157 2.32 5.02 -3.59
CA LYS A 157 1.97 6.44 -3.46
C LYS A 157 1.13 6.66 -2.22
N THR A 158 1.53 7.65 -1.42
CA THR A 158 0.84 8.01 -0.18
C THR A 158 0.26 9.41 -0.29
N TYR A 159 -1.03 9.55 0.01
CA TYR A 159 -1.72 10.82 0.02
C TYR A 159 -1.91 11.28 1.47
N LYS A 160 -0.83 11.77 2.08
CA LYS A 160 -0.75 12.07 3.53
C LYS A 160 -1.91 12.93 4.07
N ASP A 161 -2.48 13.80 3.23
CA ASP A 161 -3.60 14.68 3.57
C ASP A 161 -4.98 14.10 3.23
N GLN A 162 -5.02 12.95 2.54
CA GLN A 162 -6.25 12.25 2.20
C GLN A 162 -6.71 11.25 3.25
N LYS A 163 -6.39 11.53 4.53
CA LYS A 163 -6.94 10.81 5.68
C LYS A 163 -8.44 10.55 5.46
N ARG A 164 -8.85 9.30 5.21
CA ARG A 164 -10.24 8.85 5.35
C ARG A 164 -10.58 9.06 6.83
N ARG A 165 -10.91 10.30 7.22
CA ARG A 165 -11.45 10.58 8.55
C ARG A 165 -12.61 9.61 8.73
N ARG A 166 -12.61 8.94 9.90
CA ARG A 166 -13.59 7.95 10.36
C ARG A 166 -14.91 8.10 9.62
N ARG A 167 -15.48 6.98 9.14
CA ARG A 167 -16.87 6.90 8.67
C ARG A 167 -17.76 7.46 9.78
N GLY A 168 -17.97 8.78 9.79
CA GLY A 168 -18.94 9.44 10.64
C GLY A 168 -20.32 8.98 10.19
N LYS A 169 -21.37 9.54 10.78
CA LYS A 169 -22.76 9.21 10.39
C LYS A 169 -23.01 9.34 8.87
N SER A 170 -22.23 10.17 8.17
CA SER A 170 -22.33 10.39 6.72
C SER A 170 -21.71 9.29 5.86
N LYS A 171 -20.79 8.46 6.36
CA LYS A 171 -19.97 7.51 5.58
C LYS A 171 -19.08 8.11 4.47
N PHE A 172 -19.22 9.39 4.12
CA PHE A 172 -18.45 10.08 3.09
C PHE A 172 -17.35 10.99 3.66
N LYS A 173 -16.16 10.96 3.07
CA LYS A 173 -15.02 11.81 3.44
C LYS A 173 -15.36 13.27 3.21
N GLY A 174 -15.02 14.10 4.20
CA GLY A 174 -15.25 15.54 4.15
C GLY A 174 -16.73 15.95 4.26
N VAL A 175 -17.65 15.00 4.41
CA VAL A 175 -19.09 15.27 4.53
C VAL A 175 -19.56 15.02 5.95
N TYR A 176 -20.36 15.93 6.51
CA TYR A 176 -20.95 15.76 7.83
C TYR A 176 -22.38 16.29 7.87
N LEU A 177 -23.20 15.72 8.77
CA LEU A 177 -24.61 16.10 8.96
C LEU A 177 -24.71 17.29 9.91
N THR A 178 -25.54 18.25 9.55
CA THR A 178 -25.98 19.38 10.37
C THR A 178 -27.51 19.33 10.55
N GLN A 179 -28.09 20.28 11.28
CA GLN A 179 -29.56 20.36 11.42
C GLN A 179 -30.28 20.61 10.08
N SER A 180 -29.62 21.30 9.13
CA SER A 180 -30.24 21.74 7.88
C SER A 180 -29.95 20.82 6.69
N GLY A 181 -29.03 19.87 6.84
CA GLY A 181 -28.59 18.98 5.75
C GLY A 181 -27.12 18.59 5.88
N TYR A 182 -26.54 18.13 4.78
CA TYR A 182 -25.15 17.69 4.70
C TYR A 182 -24.25 18.81 4.21
N VAL A 183 -23.07 18.94 4.81
CA VAL A 183 -22.06 19.94 4.45
C VAL A 183 -20.77 19.25 4.04
N ALA A 184 -20.17 19.71 2.94
CA ALA A 184 -18.85 19.30 2.48
C ALA A 184 -17.78 20.29 2.93
N GLN A 185 -16.64 19.78 3.40
CA GLN A 185 -15.44 20.54 3.73
C GLN A 185 -14.18 19.81 3.25
N ILE A 186 -13.15 20.57 2.90
CA ILE A 186 -11.84 20.04 2.54
C ILE A 186 -10.73 20.73 3.31
N THR A 187 -9.69 19.98 3.68
CA THR A 187 -8.48 20.55 4.25
C THR A 187 -7.43 20.67 3.13
N TYR A 188 -6.91 21.87 2.93
CA TYR A 188 -5.88 22.19 1.92
C TYR A 188 -4.82 23.09 2.55
N LYS A 189 -3.52 22.78 2.35
CA LYS A 189 -2.37 23.48 2.97
C LYS A 189 -2.60 23.78 4.48
N ARG A 190 -3.06 22.78 5.24
CA ARG A 190 -3.39 22.82 6.70
C ARG A 190 -4.57 23.71 7.12
N LYS A 191 -5.27 24.37 6.20
CA LYS A 191 -6.50 25.12 6.47
C LYS A 191 -7.73 24.34 6.00
N THR A 192 -8.87 24.52 6.66
CA THR A 192 -10.12 23.84 6.29
C THR A 192 -11.07 24.83 5.63
N TYR A 193 -11.68 24.41 4.52
CA TYR A 193 -12.54 25.22 3.69
C TYR A 193 -13.89 24.53 3.52
N HIS A 194 -14.98 25.27 3.77
CA HIS A 194 -16.33 24.82 3.45
C HIS A 194 -16.54 24.86 1.93
N ILE A 195 -16.96 23.74 1.36
CA ILE A 195 -17.19 23.61 -0.08
C ILE A 195 -18.62 24.03 -0.43
N GLY A 196 -19.59 23.43 0.25
CA GLY A 196 -21.02 23.59 -0.06
C GLY A 196 -21.88 22.71 0.83
N TRP A 197 -23.20 22.78 0.63
CA TRP A 197 -24.18 22.00 1.38
C TRP A 197 -25.32 21.54 0.47
N SER A 198 -25.96 20.42 0.80
CA SER A 198 -27.22 19.97 0.21
C SER A 198 -28.02 19.14 1.21
N LYS A 199 -29.33 19.00 1.00
CA LYS A 199 -30.17 18.02 1.69
C LYS A 199 -29.82 16.59 1.27
N ASN A 200 -29.29 16.41 0.08
CA ASN A 200 -28.85 15.12 -0.45
C ASN A 200 -27.38 14.87 -0.11
N ILE A 201 -27.12 13.74 0.54
CA ILE A 201 -25.77 13.35 0.94
C ILE A 201 -24.88 13.04 -0.27
N TYR A 202 -25.45 12.48 -1.34
CA TYR A 202 -24.71 12.09 -2.54
C TYR A 202 -24.26 13.31 -3.34
N GLU A 203 -25.12 14.32 -3.49
CA GLU A 203 -24.74 15.62 -4.06
C GLU A 203 -23.57 16.24 -3.30
N THR A 204 -23.65 16.24 -1.98
CA THR A 204 -22.61 16.80 -1.11
C THR A 204 -21.29 16.02 -1.23
N ALA A 205 -21.36 14.70 -1.35
CA ALA A 205 -20.19 13.86 -1.60
C ALA A 205 -19.58 14.10 -2.99
N LEU A 206 -20.41 14.37 -4.01
CA LEU A 206 -19.94 14.73 -5.36
C LEU A 206 -19.28 16.12 -5.39
N MET A 207 -19.84 17.10 -4.68
CA MET A 207 -19.19 18.40 -4.49
C MET A 207 -17.78 18.22 -3.90
N PHE A 208 -17.66 17.39 -2.85
CA PHE A 208 -16.35 17.06 -2.28
C PHE A 208 -15.43 16.40 -3.31
N ASN A 209 -15.93 15.42 -4.07
CA ASN A 209 -15.13 14.73 -5.09
C ASN A 209 -14.60 15.69 -6.16
N LYS A 210 -15.46 16.56 -6.71
CA LYS A 210 -15.09 17.54 -7.74
C LYS A 210 -14.01 18.49 -7.24
N ILE A 211 -14.15 19.01 -6.02
CA ILE A 211 -13.15 19.91 -5.42
C ILE A 211 -11.84 19.17 -5.11
N ASN A 212 -11.93 17.96 -4.57
CA ASN A 212 -10.75 17.15 -4.24
C ASN A 212 -9.96 16.83 -5.52
N PHE A 213 -10.62 16.48 -6.61
CA PHE A 213 -10.01 16.27 -7.93
C PHE A 213 -9.42 17.58 -8.48
N TYR A 214 -10.16 18.69 -8.40
CA TYR A 214 -9.69 19.99 -8.90
C TYR A 214 -8.38 20.43 -8.24
N LEU A 215 -8.27 20.31 -6.91
CA LEU A 215 -7.13 20.80 -6.14
C LEU A 215 -5.90 19.88 -6.21
N HIS A 216 -6.10 18.57 -6.37
CA HIS A 216 -5.04 17.58 -6.19
C HIS A 216 -4.78 16.70 -7.43
N GLY A 217 -5.56 16.87 -8.50
CA GLY A 217 -5.40 16.15 -9.76
C GLY A 217 -6.04 14.77 -9.80
N SER A 218 -5.70 13.98 -10.82
CA SER A 218 -6.31 12.68 -11.14
C SER A 218 -6.03 11.58 -10.12
N ASP A 219 -4.98 11.75 -9.32
CA ASP A 219 -4.50 10.71 -8.43
C ASP A 219 -5.28 10.62 -7.12
N VAL A 220 -6.32 11.43 -6.92
CA VAL A 220 -7.06 11.46 -5.66
C VAL A 220 -8.05 10.32 -5.48
N ILE A 221 -8.23 9.91 -4.23
CA ILE A 221 -9.32 9.02 -3.88
C ILE A 221 -10.58 9.81 -3.64
N LEU A 222 -11.57 9.47 -4.45
CA LEU A 222 -12.91 10.01 -4.39
C LEU A 222 -13.79 9.15 -3.48
N ASN A 223 -14.83 9.78 -2.93
CA ASN A 223 -15.96 9.08 -2.32
C ASN A 223 -16.63 8.21 -3.38
N ASP A 224 -16.97 6.98 -3.02
CA ASP A 224 -17.75 6.08 -3.85
C ASP A 224 -19.23 6.48 -3.80
N VAL A 225 -19.72 7.14 -4.85
CA VAL A 225 -21.07 7.72 -4.92
C VAL A 225 -21.82 7.12 -6.10
N PRO A 226 -23.05 6.60 -5.92
CA PRO A 226 -23.87 6.14 -7.03
C PRO A 226 -24.14 7.27 -8.01
N MET A 227 -23.98 7.00 -9.31
CA MET A 227 -24.06 8.02 -10.35
C MET A 227 -25.36 7.91 -11.16
N THR A 228 -26.47 8.32 -10.56
CA THR A 228 -27.78 8.46 -11.23
C THR A 228 -27.77 9.64 -12.21
N ASP A 229 -28.73 9.71 -13.12
CA ASP A 229 -28.78 10.78 -14.12
C ASP A 229 -28.99 12.17 -13.48
N GLU A 230 -29.81 12.26 -12.44
CA GLU A 230 -29.99 13.46 -11.62
C GLU A 230 -28.66 13.95 -11.01
N LEU A 231 -27.85 13.03 -10.50
CA LEU A 231 -26.56 13.35 -9.87
C LEU A 231 -25.50 13.77 -10.89
N LYS A 232 -25.53 13.20 -12.11
CA LYS A 232 -24.68 13.64 -13.23
C LYS A 232 -25.04 15.06 -13.63
N GLU A 233 -26.33 15.34 -13.80
CA GLU A 233 -26.81 16.68 -14.15
C GLU A 233 -26.42 17.70 -13.09
N PHE A 234 -26.66 17.38 -11.82
CA PHE A 234 -26.26 18.22 -10.69
C PHE A 234 -24.77 18.56 -10.74
N ILE A 235 -23.89 17.56 -10.82
CA ILE A 235 -22.45 17.81 -10.71
C ILE A 235 -21.86 18.50 -11.95
N ASN A 236 -22.49 18.33 -13.12
CA ASN A 236 -22.13 19.05 -14.33
C ASN A 236 -22.45 20.54 -14.22
N ASN A 237 -23.62 20.86 -13.65
CA ASN A 237 -24.07 22.25 -13.46
C ASN A 237 -23.47 22.94 -12.22
N TRP A 238 -22.97 22.16 -11.25
CA TRP A 238 -22.39 22.71 -10.03
C TRP A 238 -20.97 23.23 -10.24
N GLU A 239 -20.74 24.53 -10.01
CA GLU A 239 -19.43 25.17 -10.24
C GLU A 239 -18.50 25.12 -9.02
N VAL A 240 -17.19 25.07 -9.30
CA VAL A 240 -16.15 25.20 -8.28
C VAL A 240 -16.21 26.62 -7.70
N PRO A 241 -16.36 26.81 -6.37
CA PRO A 241 -16.41 28.16 -5.78
C PRO A 241 -15.11 28.94 -6.01
N ASP A 242 -15.21 30.25 -6.27
CA ASP A 242 -14.04 31.09 -6.59
C ASP A 242 -12.98 31.12 -5.49
N LYS A 243 -13.41 31.07 -4.23
CA LYS A 243 -12.51 30.93 -3.07
C LYS A 243 -11.62 29.68 -3.13
N ILE A 244 -12.07 28.62 -3.82
CA ILE A 244 -11.29 27.39 -4.02
C ILE A 244 -10.42 27.50 -5.27
N LYS A 245 -10.90 28.13 -6.34
CA LYS A 245 -10.09 28.40 -7.55
C LYS A 245 -8.83 29.19 -7.20
N ALA A 246 -8.98 30.25 -6.39
CA ALA A 246 -7.87 31.08 -5.90
C ALA A 246 -6.80 30.29 -5.10
N LEU A 247 -7.15 29.18 -4.45
CA LEU A 247 -6.18 28.33 -3.73
C LEU A 247 -5.24 27.58 -4.67
N LYS A 248 -5.69 27.29 -5.89
CA LYS A 248 -4.91 26.57 -6.91
C LYS A 248 -3.99 27.54 -7.65
N GLU A 249 -4.52 28.71 -8.03
CA GLU A 249 -3.76 29.79 -8.69
C GLU A 249 -2.64 30.33 -7.79
N GLY A 250 -2.89 30.50 -6.50
CA GLY A 250 -1.87 30.87 -5.52
C GLY A 250 -0.88 29.75 -5.14
N ALA A 251 -0.98 28.56 -5.74
CA ALA A 251 -0.07 27.44 -5.52
C ALA A 251 0.87 27.17 -6.72
N GLU A 252 0.61 27.76 -7.88
CA GLU A 252 1.49 27.70 -9.06
C GLU A 252 2.57 28.79 -9.07
N ASN A 253 2.50 29.75 -8.12
CA ASN A 253 3.41 30.88 -7.98
C ASN A 253 4.43 30.73 -6.81
N ASP A 254 4.48 29.56 -6.17
CA ASP A 254 5.46 29.17 -5.12
C ASP A 254 6.30 27.98 -5.62
#